data_AF-A0A9X7IQP3-F1
#
_entry.id   AF-A0A9X7IQP3-F1
#
_cell.length_a   1.000
_cell.length_b   1.000
_cell.length_c   1.000
_cell.angle_alpha   90.00
_cell.angle_beta   90.00
_cell.angle_gamma   90.00
#
_symmetry.space_group_name_H-M   'P 1'
#
loop_
_entity.id
_entity.type
_entity.pdbx_description
1 polymer ?
#
loop_
_entity_poly.entity_id
_entity_poly.type
_entity_poly.pdbx_seq_one_letter_code
_entity_poly.pdbx_strand_id
1 'polypeptide(L)'
;MKRIAKALSAGAAAAGLLLGTAGVAQADDASYLRYTDEHGITYYDNAPSSRLAVGRVICDNLRFGGDPRAGFNFVSNAMVSQPLIDAAQRELCPETLEGPK
;
A
#
# COMPACT_ATOMS: atom_id res chain seq x y z
N MET A 1 -62.63 -15.01 -19.85
CA MET A 1 -62.25 -13.67 -19.34
C MET A 1 -60.94 -13.23 -20.01
N LYS A 2 -60.94 -12.02 -20.60
CA LYS A 2 -59.83 -11.11 -20.99
C LYS A 2 -58.58 -11.64 -21.74
N ARG A 3 -58.40 -11.10 -22.96
CA ARG A 3 -57.12 -11.01 -23.71
C ARG A 3 -56.29 -9.85 -23.14
N ILE A 4 -54.99 -10.02 -22.88
CA ILE A 4 -53.98 -8.92 -22.73
C ILE A 4 -52.59 -9.53 -23.08
N ALA A 5 -52.14 -9.44 -24.33
CA ALA A 5 -51.18 -8.47 -24.89
C ALA A 5 -49.69 -8.75 -24.59
N LYS A 6 -48.90 -8.70 -25.66
CA LYS A 6 -47.47 -9.01 -25.81
C LYS A 6 -46.61 -7.78 -25.46
N ALA A 7 -45.50 -7.97 -24.76
CA ALA A 7 -44.31 -7.10 -24.73
C ALA A 7 -43.12 -8.04 -24.44
N LEU A 8 -42.22 -8.43 -25.36
CA LEU A 8 -41.19 -7.67 -26.08
C LEU A 8 -40.33 -6.75 -25.19
N SER A 9 -39.16 -7.29 -24.84
CA SER A 9 -37.83 -6.68 -25.08
C SER A 9 -37.02 -6.22 -23.86
N ALA A 10 -35.70 -6.39 -24.05
CA ALA A 10 -34.56 -5.90 -23.29
C ALA A 10 -34.32 -6.61 -21.95
N GLY A 11 -33.27 -7.41 -21.76
CA GLY A 11 -31.89 -7.16 -22.19
C GLY A 11 -31.18 -6.40 -21.08
N ALA A 12 -30.66 -7.12 -20.10
CA ALA A 12 -29.64 -6.63 -19.18
C ALA A 12 -28.76 -7.81 -18.80
N ALA A 13 -27.85 -8.17 -19.71
CA ALA A 13 -26.66 -8.90 -19.35
C ALA A 13 -25.85 -8.00 -18.40
N ALA A 14 -25.95 -8.25 -17.10
CA ALA A 14 -24.99 -7.71 -16.13
C ALA A 14 -23.71 -8.57 -16.17
N ALA A 15 -23.07 -8.61 -17.35
CA ALA A 15 -21.69 -9.03 -17.50
C ALA A 15 -20.87 -7.74 -17.63
N GLY A 16 -20.37 -7.23 -16.51
CA GLY A 16 -19.61 -5.99 -16.53
C GLY A 16 -19.25 -5.48 -15.16
N LEU A 17 -18.18 -6.02 -14.57
CA LEU A 17 -16.97 -5.28 -14.15
C LEU A 17 -16.09 -6.23 -13.32
N LEU A 18 -15.31 -7.06 -14.00
CA LEU A 18 -14.05 -7.57 -13.45
C LEU A 18 -12.91 -6.92 -14.24
N LEU A 19 -12.97 -5.59 -14.37
CA LEU A 19 -11.88 -4.79 -14.92
C LEU A 19 -11.03 -4.27 -13.76
N GLY A 20 -9.99 -5.05 -13.47
CA GLY A 20 -8.70 -4.55 -13.01
C GLY A 20 -8.66 -3.74 -11.72
N THR A 21 -8.54 -4.41 -10.58
CA THR A 21 -7.67 -3.94 -9.51
C THR A 21 -6.33 -4.66 -9.62
N ALA A 22 -5.70 -4.59 -10.80
CA ALA A 22 -4.29 -4.93 -10.90
C ALA A 22 -3.50 -3.78 -10.27
N GLY A 23 -3.13 -3.97 -9.00
CA GLY A 23 -1.96 -3.30 -8.42
C GLY A 23 -2.08 -1.82 -8.08
N VAL A 24 -3.03 -1.45 -7.22
CA VAL A 24 -2.67 -0.48 -6.17
C VAL A 24 -2.56 -1.29 -4.91
N ALA A 25 -1.35 -1.67 -4.51
CA ALA A 25 -1.13 -2.10 -3.15
C ALA A 25 -1.59 -0.92 -2.29
N GLN A 26 -2.77 -1.04 -1.66
CA GLN A 26 -3.21 -0.02 -0.73
C GLN A 26 -2.18 -0.01 0.38
N ALA A 27 -1.42 1.08 0.51
CA ALA A 27 -0.58 1.31 1.66
C ALA A 27 -1.46 1.17 2.90
N ASP A 28 -1.25 0.11 3.68
CA ASP A 28 -2.04 -0.14 4.89
C ASP A 28 -1.34 0.57 6.04
N ASP A 29 -1.59 1.88 6.14
CA ASP A 29 -1.03 2.72 7.20
C ASP A 29 -1.33 2.15 8.59
N ALA A 30 -2.52 1.58 8.79
CA ALA A 30 -2.95 1.04 10.08
C ALA A 30 -2.21 -0.25 10.41
N SER A 31 -2.06 -1.14 9.44
CA SER A 31 -1.30 -2.39 9.60
C SER A 31 0.19 -2.09 9.80
N TYR A 32 0.75 -1.12 9.08
CA TYR A 32 2.12 -0.65 9.28
C TYR A 32 2.35 -0.12 10.71
N LEU A 33 1.46 0.74 11.21
CA LEU A 33 1.57 1.28 12.56
C LEU A 33 1.42 0.19 13.63
N ARG A 34 0.45 -0.72 13.46
CA ARG A 34 0.27 -1.87 14.36
C ARG A 34 1.50 -2.78 14.34
N TYR A 35 2.02 -3.13 13.16
CA TYR A 35 3.19 -3.98 13.02
C TYR A 35 4.41 -3.37 13.70
N THR A 36 4.63 -2.07 13.49
CA THR A 36 5.76 -1.37 14.11
C THR A 36 5.61 -1.25 15.62
N ASP A 37 4.39 -1.07 16.15
CA ASP A 37 4.12 -1.12 17.60
C ASP A 37 4.38 -2.52 18.20
N GLU A 38 3.82 -3.57 17.59
CA GLU A 38 3.95 -4.96 18.04
C GLU A 38 5.41 -5.45 18.06
N HIS A 39 6.25 -4.94 17.16
CA HIS A 39 7.65 -5.33 17.03
C HIS A 39 8.63 -4.33 17.68
N GLY A 40 8.14 -3.29 18.34
CA GLY A 40 8.99 -2.28 18.98
C GLY A 40 9.87 -1.49 17.99
N ILE A 41 9.40 -1.32 16.75
CA ILE A 41 10.13 -0.62 15.68
C ILE A 41 9.85 0.87 15.82
N THR A 42 10.86 1.64 16.19
CA THR A 42 10.75 3.08 16.45
C THR A 42 11.42 3.93 15.37
N TYR A 43 11.03 5.20 15.27
CA TYR A 43 11.73 6.21 14.48
C TYR A 43 11.65 7.57 15.16
N TYR A 44 12.77 8.29 15.25
CA TYR A 44 12.87 9.66 15.78
C TYR A 44 12.20 9.83 17.17
N ASP A 45 11.01 10.43 17.24
CA ASP A 45 10.21 10.68 18.44
C ASP A 45 9.23 9.55 18.77
N ASN A 46 9.28 8.46 17.99
CA ASN A 46 8.38 7.32 18.01
C ASN A 46 6.88 7.67 17.80
N ALA A 47 6.57 8.89 17.36
CA ALA A 47 5.21 9.27 17.06
C ALA A 47 4.70 8.43 15.86
N PRO A 48 3.44 7.97 15.88
CA PRO A 48 2.85 7.24 14.75
C PRO A 48 2.98 8.02 13.44
N SER A 49 2.78 9.34 13.47
CA SER A 49 2.95 10.21 12.31
C SER A 49 4.37 10.20 11.74
N SER A 50 5.39 10.19 12.61
CA SER A 50 6.80 10.18 12.21
C SER A 50 7.18 8.84 11.58
N ARG A 51 6.76 7.73 12.17
CA ARG A 51 6.93 6.38 11.59
C ARG A 51 6.22 6.27 10.25
N LEU A 52 4.99 6.75 10.15
CA LEU A 52 4.24 6.67 8.89
C LEU A 52 4.87 7.51 7.79
N ALA A 53 5.29 8.74 8.12
CA ALA A 53 5.93 9.64 7.17
C ALA A 53 7.23 9.03 6.62
N VAL A 54 8.11 8.54 7.49
CA VAL A 54 9.37 7.91 7.04
C VAL A 54 9.12 6.61 6.29
N GLY A 55 8.13 5.80 6.71
CA GLY A 55 7.75 4.56 6.03
C GLY A 55 7.32 4.81 4.58
N ARG A 56 6.53 5.87 4.34
CA ARG A 56 6.13 6.27 2.98
C ARG A 56 7.31 6.77 2.14
N VAL A 57 8.23 7.54 2.71
CA VAL A 57 9.45 7.96 2.00
C VAL A 57 10.31 6.76 1.61
N ILE A 58 10.54 5.82 2.53
CA ILE A 58 11.25 4.56 2.24
C ILE A 58 10.58 3.83 1.06
N CYS A 59 9.25 3.79 1.10
CA CYS A 59 8.46 3.08 0.11
C CYS A 59 8.54 3.70 -1.29
N ASP A 60 8.45 5.03 -1.37
CA ASP A 60 8.63 5.76 -2.64
C ASP A 60 10.05 5.60 -3.17
N ASN A 61 11.05 5.68 -2.30
CA ASN A 61 12.45 5.44 -2.66
C ASN A 61 12.67 4.05 -3.28
N LEU A 62 12.05 3.02 -2.70
CA LEU A 62 12.13 1.65 -3.23
C LEU A 62 11.44 1.52 -4.58
N ARG A 63 10.27 2.15 -4.77
CA ARG A 63 9.54 2.13 -6.05
C ARG A 63 10.31 2.79 -7.18
N PHE A 64 10.99 3.90 -6.92
CA PHE A 64 11.57 4.74 -7.96
C PHE A 64 13.10 4.61 -8.13
N GLY A 65 13.81 4.18 -7.08
CA GLY A 65 15.29 4.17 -7.09
C GLY A 65 15.93 2.91 -6.49
N GLY A 66 15.17 2.05 -5.82
CA GLY A 66 15.66 0.79 -5.23
C GLY A 66 16.52 0.95 -3.96
N ASP A 67 17.09 2.14 -3.71
CA ASP A 67 17.74 2.45 -2.43
C ASP A 67 16.71 3.01 -1.43
N PRO A 68 16.30 2.27 -0.39
CA PRO A 68 15.30 2.73 0.59
C PRO A 68 15.72 4.01 1.34
N ARG A 69 17.02 4.31 1.38
CA ARG A 69 17.59 5.42 2.15
C ARG A 69 17.89 6.67 1.31
N ALA A 70 17.56 6.64 0.02
CA ALA A 70 17.83 7.75 -0.89
C ALA A 70 17.26 9.08 -0.35
N GLY A 71 18.08 10.14 -0.39
CA GLY A 71 17.68 11.48 0.01
C GLY A 71 17.63 11.76 1.53
N PHE A 72 17.83 10.77 2.41
CA PHE A 72 17.96 11.04 3.84
C PHE A 72 19.28 11.74 4.16
N ASN A 73 19.22 12.78 5.01
CA ASN A 73 20.42 13.34 5.61
C ASN A 73 21.05 12.35 6.62
N PHE A 74 22.26 12.64 7.10
CA PHE A 74 23.00 11.73 7.99
C PHE A 74 22.25 11.39 9.29
N VAL A 75 21.47 12.31 9.85
CA VAL A 75 20.69 12.10 11.09
C VAL A 75 19.51 11.17 10.82
N SER A 76 18.69 11.50 9.82
CA SER A 76 17.54 10.68 9.43
C SER A 76 17.99 9.28 9.02
N ASN A 77 19.08 9.18 8.25
CA ASN A 77 19.62 7.90 7.81
C ASN A 77 20.06 7.02 8.99
N ALA A 78 20.70 7.60 10.01
CA ALA A 78 21.11 6.87 11.21
C ALA A 78 19.92 6.30 12.02
N MET A 79 18.75 6.92 11.92
CA MET A 79 17.52 6.49 12.61
C MET A 79 16.65 5.53 11.79
N VAL A 80 16.82 5.50 10.46
CA VAL A 80 16.17 4.48 9.63
C VAL A 80 16.86 3.15 9.93
N SER A 81 16.18 2.24 10.60
CA SER A 81 16.68 0.90 10.90
C SER A 81 16.29 -0.10 9.81
N GLN A 82 16.98 -1.23 9.70
CA GLN A 82 16.57 -2.28 8.75
C GLN A 82 15.15 -2.80 9.04
N PRO A 83 14.74 -3.06 10.30
CA PRO A 83 13.36 -3.45 10.61
C PRO A 83 12.31 -2.43 10.15
N LEU A 84 12.64 -1.13 10.19
CA LEU A 84 11.74 -0.08 9.69
C LEU A 84 11.56 -0.14 8.18
N ILE A 85 12.64 -0.44 7.44
CA ILE A 85 12.60 -0.66 5.99
C ILE A 85 11.78 -1.91 5.68
N ASP A 86 12.04 -3.02 6.36
CA ASP A 86 11.34 -4.29 6.15
C ASP A 86 9.83 -4.15 6.43
N ALA A 87 9.47 -3.41 7.49
CA ALA A 87 8.08 -3.09 7.82
C ALA A 87 7.40 -2.24 6.73
N ALA A 88 8.10 -1.23 6.21
CA ALA A 88 7.57 -0.39 5.12
C ALA A 88 7.36 -1.21 3.84
N GLN A 89 8.32 -2.07 3.48
CA GLN A 89 8.17 -2.97 2.33
C GLN A 89 7.02 -3.93 2.50
N ARG A 90 6.87 -4.54 3.68
CA ARG A 90 5.81 -5.52 3.94
C ARG A 90 4.41 -4.90 3.89
N GLU A 91 4.24 -3.77 4.57
CA GLU A 91 2.91 -3.22 4.87
C GLU A 91 2.50 -2.05 3.94
N LEU A 92 3.45 -1.29 3.40
CA LEU A 92 3.19 -0.10 2.57
C LEU A 92 3.48 -0.29 1.07
N CYS A 93 4.43 -1.15 0.70
CA CYS A 93 4.77 -1.47 -0.71
C CYS A 93 5.21 -2.92 -0.90
N PRO A 94 4.32 -3.90 -0.67
CA PRO A 94 4.64 -5.31 -0.87
C PRO A 94 5.05 -5.64 -2.31
N GLU A 95 4.62 -4.85 -3.30
CA GLU A 95 5.04 -4.99 -4.70
C GLU A 95 6.55 -4.83 -4.92
N THR A 96 7.24 -4.14 -4.00
CA THR A 96 8.70 -3.98 -4.06
C THR A 96 9.46 -5.26 -3.67
N LEU A 97 8.77 -6.25 -3.09
CA LEU A 97 9.36 -7.54 -2.72
C LEU A 97 9.42 -8.53 -3.89
N GLU A 98 8.58 -8.35 -4.92
CA GLU A 98 8.50 -9.28 -6.05
C GLU A 98 9.60 -9.07 -7.11
N GLY A 99 10.43 -8.03 -6.96
CA GLY A 99 11.41 -7.62 -7.98
C GLY A 99 10.73 -7.06 -9.26
N PRO A 100 11.49 -6.41 -10.17
CA PRO A 100 10.95 -6.05 -11.46
C PRO A 100 10.53 -7.31 -12.21
N LYS A 101 9.29 -7.33 -12.72
CA LYS A 101 8.82 -8.36 -13.66
C LYS A 101 9.53 -8.26 -15.00
#